data_AF-A0A484YBC0-F1
#
_entry.id   AF-A0A484YBC0-F1
#
_cell.length_a   1.000
_cell.length_b   1.000
_cell.length_c   1.000
_cell.angle_alpha   90.00
_cell.angle_beta   90.00
_cell.angle_gamma   90.00
#
_symmetry.space_group_name_H-M   'P 1'
#
loop_
_entity.id
_entity.type
_entity.pdbx_description
1 polymer ?
#
loop_
_entity_poly.entity_id
_entity_poly.type
_entity_poly.pdbx_seq_one_letter_code
_entity_poly.pdbx_strand_id
1 'polypeptide(L)' 'MAEPVNIPGTSYQYKNWRRKLSVGLEAMFTDDGVNRLIKDLDKRRRALTKKR' A
#
# COMPACT_ATOMS: atom_id res chain seq x y z
N MET A 1 -0.18 4.25 -8.53
CA MET A 1 0.03 5.32 -7.52
C MET A 1 1.46 5.83 -7.67
N ALA A 2 1.66 7.01 -8.28
CA ALA A 2 3.00 7.58 -8.52
C ALA A 2 3.32 8.78 -7.61
N GLU A 3 2.29 9.50 -7.16
CA GLU A 3 2.46 10.74 -6.41
C GLU A 3 2.71 10.52 -4.90
N PRO A 4 3.60 11.33 -4.28
CA PRO A 4 3.86 11.25 -2.84
C PRO A 4 2.67 11.77 -2.01
N VAL A 5 2.56 11.30 -0.77
CA VAL A 5 1.61 11.88 0.20
C VAL A 5 2.24 13.02 1.01
N ASN A 6 3.57 13.05 1.08
CA ASN A 6 4.33 14.02 1.84
C ASN A 6 5.66 14.32 1.13
N ILE A 7 6.02 15.59 1.05
CA ILE A 7 7.33 16.08 0.60
C ILE A 7 7.97 16.86 1.76
N PRO A 8 8.95 16.28 2.48
CA PRO A 8 9.65 16.97 3.56
C PRO A 8 10.23 18.32 3.12
N GLY A 9 10.21 19.31 4.02
CA GLY A 9 10.71 20.66 3.74
C GLY A 9 9.71 21.56 2.99
N THR A 10 8.46 21.12 2.78
CA THR A 10 7.40 21.93 2.19
C THR A 10 6.31 22.27 3.22
N SER A 11 5.73 23.46 3.09
CA SER A 11 4.60 23.94 3.90
C SER A 11 3.35 24.08 3.03
N TYR A 12 3.34 25.02 2.09
CA TYR A 12 2.21 25.28 1.17
C TYR A 12 2.49 24.88 -0.28
N GLN A 13 3.74 24.54 -0.62
CA GLN A 13 4.16 24.20 -1.98
C GLN A 13 3.55 22.89 -2.48
N TYR A 14 3.24 21.96 -1.55
CA TYR A 14 2.61 20.69 -1.86
C TYR A 14 1.41 20.44 -0.96
N LYS A 15 0.40 19.73 -1.49
CA LYS A 15 -0.79 19.33 -0.73
C LYS A 15 -0.47 18.10 0.13
N ASN A 16 0.47 18.26 1.06
CA ASN A 16 0.85 17.21 2.01
C ASN A 16 -0.38 16.69 2.77
N TRP A 17 -0.35 15.40 3.09
CA TRP A 17 -1.37 14.72 3.92
C TRP A 17 -2.78 14.68 3.34
N ARG A 18 -2.94 15.07 2.06
CA ARG A 18 -4.25 15.15 1.39
C ARG A 18 -4.44 14.13 0.28
N ARG A 19 -3.37 13.47 -0.19
CA ARG A 19 -3.47 12.52 -1.30
C ARG A 19 -4.19 11.24 -0.87
N LYS A 20 -5.32 10.97 -1.50
CA LYS A 20 -6.08 9.72 -1.34
C LYS A 20 -5.47 8.58 -2.17
N LEU A 21 -5.85 7.35 -1.84
CA LEU A 21 -5.59 6.18 -2.69
C LEU A 21 -6.33 6.32 -4.03
N SER A 22 -5.84 5.65 -5.08
CA SER A 22 -6.42 5.73 -6.42
C SER A 22 -7.72 4.93 -6.58
N VAL A 23 -8.05 4.05 -5.65
CA VAL A 23 -9.25 3.19 -5.64
C VAL A 23 -9.84 3.11 -4.24
N GLY A 24 -11.14 2.81 -4.15
CA GLY A 24 -11.82 2.51 -2.89
C GLY A 24 -11.42 1.15 -2.31
N LEU A 25 -11.78 0.91 -1.03
CA LEU A 25 -11.39 -0.33 -0.34
C LEU A 25 -12.07 -1.55 -0.95
N GLU A 26 -13.35 -1.44 -1.31
CA GLU A 26 -14.14 -2.50 -1.92
C GLU A 26 -13.48 -2.93 -3.22
N ALA A 27 -13.20 -1.98 -4.12
CA ALA A 27 -12.53 -2.23 -5.39
C ALA A 27 -11.12 -2.84 -5.19
N MET A 28 -10.36 -2.33 -4.21
CA MET A 28 -9.01 -2.83 -3.90
C MET A 28 -9.01 -4.30 -3.47
N PHE A 29 -9.98 -4.71 -2.65
CA PHE A 29 -10.05 -6.08 -2.15
C PHE A 29 -10.83 -7.03 -3.06
N THR A 30 -11.50 -6.52 -4.10
CA THR A 30 -11.99 -7.34 -5.22
C THR A 30 -10.96 -7.52 -6.34
N ASP A 31 -9.83 -6.81 -6.30
CA ASP A 31 -8.77 -6.94 -7.31
C ASP A 31 -7.94 -8.21 -7.12
N ASP A 32 -7.90 -9.04 -8.16
CA ASP A 32 -7.16 -10.31 -8.19
C ASP A 32 -5.66 -10.14 -7.96
N GLY A 33 -5.07 -9.07 -8.51
CA GLY A 33 -3.64 -8.78 -8.38
C GLY A 33 -3.25 -8.46 -6.94
N VAL A 34 -4.02 -7.59 -6.28
CA VAL A 34 -3.85 -7.24 -4.86
C VAL A 34 -3.97 -8.49 -3.99
N ASN A 35 -5.02 -9.29 -4.19
CA ASN A 35 -5.25 -10.50 -3.39
C ASN A 35 -4.14 -11.54 -3.57
N ARG A 36 -3.67 -11.77 -4.80
CA ARG A 36 -2.55 -12.69 -5.07
C ARG A 36 -1.26 -12.21 -4.40
N LEU A 37 -0.97 -10.90 -4.48
CA LEU A 37 0.21 -10.30 -3.88
C LEU A 37 0.22 -10.48 -2.35
N ILE A 38 -0.85 -10.08 -1.66
CA ILE A 38 -0.88 -10.15 -0.19
C ILE A 38 -0.87 -11.59 0.32
N LYS A 39 -1.47 -12.53 -0.42
CA LYS A 39 -1.43 -13.97 -0.12
C LYS A 39 -0.02 -14.54 -0.22
N ASP A 40 0.75 -14.14 -1.23
CA ASP A 40 2.16 -14.56 -1.37
C ASP A 40 3.03 -13.98 -0.25
N LEU A 41 2.87 -12.69 0.08
CA LEU A 41 3.59 -12.05 1.19
C LEU A 41 3.31 -12.73 2.54
N ASP A 42 2.04 -13.07 2.81
CA ASP A 42 1.66 -13.79 4.03
C ASP A 42 2.32 -15.18 4.10
N LYS A 43 2.27 -15.95 3.01
CA LYS A 43 2.92 -17.27 2.92
C LYS A 43 4.41 -17.18 3.22
N ARG A 44 5.13 -16.23 2.61
CA ARG A 44 6.57 -16.03 2.82
C ARG A 44 6.89 -15.69 4.28
N ARG A 45 6.11 -14.79 4.88
CA ARG A 45 6.30 -14.40 6.29
C ARG A 45 6.06 -15.55 7.26
N ARG A 46 5.03 -16.36 7.06
CA ARG A 46 4.77 -17.57 7.88
C ARG A 46 5.85 -18.64 7.74
N ALA A 47 6.44 -18.78 6.54
CA ALA A 47 7.53 -19.71 6.33
C ALA A 47 8.79 -19.32 7.14
N LEU A 48 9.03 -18.03 7.33
CA LEU A 48 10.13 -17.54 8.16
C LEU A 48 9.89 -17.78 9.65
N THR A 49 8.65 -17.61 10.12
CA THR A 49 8.33 -17.85 11.55
C THR A 49 8.37 -19.33 11.91
N LYS A 50 8.04 -20.24 10.98
CA LYS A 50 8.14 -21.70 11.20
C LYS A 50 9.56 -22.25 11.22
N LYS A 51 10.55 -21.46 10.77
CA LYS A 51 11.97 -21.85 10.73
C LYS A 51 12.74 -21.39 11.98
N ARG A 52 12.11 -20.63 12.88
CA ARG A 52 12.61 -20.31 14.22
C ARG A 52 12.06 -21.31 15.22
#